data_AF-A0A4Y2EQP1-F1
#
_entry.id   AF-A0A4Y2EQP1-F1
#
_cell.length_a   1.000
_cell.length_b   1.000
_cell.length_c   1.000
_cell.angle_alpha   90.00
_cell.angle_beta   90.00
_cell.angle_gamma   90.00
#
_symmetry.space_group_name_H-M   'P 1'
#
loop_
_entity.id
_entity.type
_entity.pdbx_description
1 polymer ?
#
loop_
_entity_poly.entity_id
_entity_poly.type
_entity_poly.pdbx_seq_one_letter_code
_entity_poly.pdbx_strand_id
1 'polypeptide(L)'
;MWVSAQKGEMGNERADLLAKEASNGDLIDVQFTYSKVQIRNINNKKLAENWQCRWMQSKNGEWTRLIYPEINMTRLSADFYYNQIITGHGIFGSFQNRMFGKDCKCQCGEEERIKHVLLECPVWAQQ
;
A
#
# COMPACT_ATOMS: atom_id res chain seq x y z
N MET A 1 -13.52 41.41 9.49
CA MET A 1 -13.32 42.64 8.71
C MET A 1 -12.10 42.40 7.81
N TRP A 2 -12.23 42.62 6.51
CA TRP A 2 -11.14 42.44 5.55
C TRP A 2 -10.54 43.82 5.21
N VAL A 3 -9.22 43.90 5.16
CA VAL A 3 -8.49 45.13 4.82
C VAL A 3 -7.50 44.80 3.73
N SER A 4 -7.49 45.59 2.67
CA SER A 4 -6.55 45.41 1.56
C SER A 4 -5.12 45.69 2.00
N ALA A 5 -4.18 44.86 1.55
CA ALA A 5 -2.75 45.06 1.78
C ALA A 5 -2.25 46.38 1.16
N GLN A 6 -1.22 46.97 1.79
CA GLN A 6 -0.41 48.06 1.22
C GLN A 6 -1.19 49.34 0.86
N LYS A 7 -2.21 49.70 1.66
CA LYS A 7 -3.01 50.91 1.48
C LYS A 7 -2.75 52.04 2.50
N GLY A 8 -1.67 51.98 3.28
CA GLY A 8 -1.39 52.98 4.32
C GLY A 8 -2.09 52.72 5.66
N GLU A 9 -2.80 51.59 5.79
CA GLU A 9 -3.44 51.22 7.05
C GLU A 9 -2.37 50.77 8.05
N MET A 10 -2.00 51.69 8.95
CA MET A 10 -0.86 51.56 9.86
C MET A 10 -0.83 50.23 10.63
N GLY A 11 -1.99 49.74 11.08
CA GLY A 11 -2.09 48.45 11.78
C GLY A 11 -1.79 47.24 10.89
N ASN A 12 -2.25 47.27 9.63
CA ASN A 12 -2.00 46.20 8.66
C ASN A 12 -0.54 46.21 8.19
N GLU A 13 0.02 47.40 7.95
CA GLU A 13 1.42 47.56 7.55
C GLU A 13 2.37 47.14 8.67
N ARG A 14 2.05 47.48 9.92
CA ARG A 14 2.83 47.01 11.07
C ARG A 14 2.78 45.50 11.21
N ALA A 15 1.61 44.88 11.00
CA ALA A 15 1.48 43.42 11.02
C ALA A 15 2.27 42.74 9.90
N ASP A 16 2.24 43.28 8.67
CA ASP A 16 2.98 42.76 7.52
C ASP A 16 4.50 42.87 7.71
N LEU A 17 4.98 44.00 8.27
CA LEU A 17 6.39 44.20 8.57
C LEU A 17 6.88 43.18 9.61
N LEU A 18 6.12 42.99 10.69
CA LEU A 18 6.44 41.99 11.73
C LEU A 18 6.41 40.56 11.18
N ALA A 19 5.46 40.22 10.31
CA ALA A 19 5.41 38.91 9.65
C ALA A 19 6.62 38.68 8.74
N LYS A 20 7.08 39.70 8.01
CA LYS A 20 8.29 39.64 7.18
C LYS A 20 9.55 39.48 8.01
N GLU A 21 9.69 40.24 9.10
CA GLU A 21 10.81 40.09 10.04
C GLU A 21 10.85 38.68 10.63
N ALA A 22 9.70 38.16 11.07
CA ALA A 22 9.60 36.79 11.58
C ALA A 22 9.93 35.73 10.51
N SER A 23 9.57 35.96 9.24
CA SER A 23 9.87 35.02 8.15
C SER A 23 11.36 34.95 7.78
N ASN A 24 12.12 35.99 8.09
CA ASN A 24 13.57 36.06 7.85
C ASN A 24 14.39 35.54 9.05
N GLY A 25 13.74 35.15 10.15
CA GLY A 25 14.42 34.55 11.29
C GLY A 25 14.84 33.11 10.98
N ASP A 26 16.13 32.81 11.18
CA ASP A 26 16.66 31.44 11.01
C ASP A 26 16.25 30.47 12.14
N LEU A 27 15.66 31.00 13.22
CA LEU A 27 15.30 30.28 14.43
C LEU A 27 13.78 30.13 14.54
N ILE A 28 13.33 28.90 14.81
CA ILE A 28 11.93 28.62 15.13
C ILE A 28 11.68 29.07 16.57
N ASP A 29 10.96 30.18 16.75
CA ASP A 29 10.69 30.78 18.06
C ASP A 29 9.92 29.83 19.01
N VAL A 30 9.11 28.92 18.47
CA VAL A 30 8.30 27.97 19.24
C VAL A 30 8.26 26.60 18.55
N GLN A 31 8.76 25.57 19.22
CA GLN A 31 8.52 24.19 18.80
C GLN A 31 7.16 23.70 19.28
N PHE A 32 6.21 23.58 18.35
CA PHE A 32 4.96 22.90 18.62
C PHE A 32 5.17 21.39 18.68
N THR A 33 4.53 20.74 19.65
CA THR A 33 4.47 19.28 19.69
C THR A 33 3.61 18.76 18.53
N TYR A 34 3.88 17.52 18.10
CA TYR A 34 3.07 16.92 17.04
C TYR A 34 1.61 16.79 17.47
N SER A 35 0.69 17.25 16.61
CA SER A 35 -0.72 16.96 16.78
C SER A 35 -0.97 15.45 16.69
N LYS A 36 -2.09 15.00 17.28
CA LYS A 36 -2.52 13.60 17.20
C LYS A 36 -2.59 13.07 15.76
N VAL A 37 -3.03 13.92 14.81
CA VAL A 37 -3.11 13.58 13.38
C VAL A 37 -1.72 13.40 12.77
N GLN A 38 -0.78 14.30 13.08
CA GLN A 38 0.60 14.17 12.60
C GLN A 38 1.26 12.91 13.15
N ILE A 39 1.11 12.62 14.44
CA ILE A 39 1.63 11.38 15.06
C ILE A 39 1.04 10.16 14.36
N ARG A 40 -0.28 10.14 14.14
CA ARG A 40 -0.96 9.04 13.43
C ARG A 40 -0.41 8.86 12.01
N ASN A 41 -0.22 9.94 11.26
CA ASN A 41 0.28 9.88 9.90
C ASN A 41 1.73 9.36 9.84
N ILE A 42 2.60 9.84 10.73
CA ILE A 42 3.98 9.36 10.86
C ILE A 42 3.99 7.86 11.19
N ASN A 43 3.16 7.43 12.14
CA ASN A 43 3.08 6.02 12.52
C ASN A 43 2.52 5.15 11.39
N ASN A 44 1.50 5.61 10.67
CA ASN A 44 0.95 4.89 9.51
C ASN A 44 1.99 4.74 8.40
N LYS A 45 2.80 5.77 8.13
CA LYS A 45 3.90 5.71 7.16
C LYS A 45 4.94 4.66 7.56
N LYS A 46 5.43 4.72 8.80
CA LYS A 46 6.38 3.72 9.33
C LYS A 46 5.81 2.31 9.31
N LEU A 47 4.52 2.16 9.63
CA LEU A 47 3.84 0.88 9.58
C LEU A 47 3.84 0.34 8.15
N ALA A 48 3.44 1.14 7.17
CA ALA A 48 3.43 0.74 5.77
C ALA A 48 4.83 0.33 5.28
N GLU A 49 5.86 1.10 5.57
CA GLU A 49 7.25 0.77 5.22
C GLU A 49 7.68 -0.58 5.82
N ASN A 50 7.41 -0.81 7.10
CA ASN A 50 7.74 -2.06 7.77
C ASN A 50 6.99 -3.26 7.19
N TRP A 51 5.70 -3.08 6.87
CA TRP A 51 4.89 -4.13 6.25
C TRP A 51 5.38 -4.44 4.83
N GLN A 52 5.76 -3.43 4.05
CA GLN A 52 6.33 -3.62 2.71
C GLN A 52 7.64 -4.41 2.77
N CYS A 53 8.54 -4.06 3.71
CA CYS A 53 9.79 -4.79 3.91
C CYS A 53 9.53 -6.26 4.24
N ARG A 54 8.63 -6.54 5.19
CA ARG A 54 8.24 -7.91 5.55
C ARG A 54 7.62 -8.65 4.38
N TRP A 55 6.80 -7.96 3.59
CA TRP A 55 6.15 -8.54 2.41
C TRP A 55 7.17 -8.98 1.37
N MET A 56 8.14 -8.14 1.05
CA MET A 56 9.20 -8.45 0.10
C MET A 56 10.14 -9.57 0.58
N GLN A 57 10.38 -9.65 1.89
CA GLN A 57 11.30 -10.64 2.48
C GLN A 57 10.61 -11.97 2.82
N SER A 58 9.28 -12.07 2.74
CA SER A 58 8.55 -13.29 3.04
C SER A 58 8.94 -14.44 2.11
N LYS A 59 9.17 -15.64 2.68
CA LYS A 59 9.33 -16.88 1.90
C LYS A 59 8.02 -17.42 1.34
N ASN A 60 6.89 -17.01 1.92
CA ASN A 60 5.55 -17.45 1.54
C ASN A 60 4.85 -16.38 0.69
N GLY A 61 3.85 -16.81 -0.08
CA GLY A 61 2.99 -15.88 -0.85
C GLY A 61 3.63 -15.35 -2.12
N GLU A 62 4.62 -16.06 -2.69
CA GLU A 62 5.30 -15.68 -3.94
C GLU A 62 4.31 -15.36 -5.07
N TRP A 63 3.28 -16.20 -5.24
CA TRP A 63 2.23 -15.95 -6.22
C TRP A 63 1.45 -14.65 -5.95
N THR A 64 0.96 -14.46 -4.72
CA THR A 64 0.24 -13.25 -4.34
C THR A 64 1.11 -11.99 -4.50
N ARG A 65 2.42 -12.10 -4.26
CA ARG A 65 3.39 -11.02 -4.45
C ARG A 65 3.68 -10.71 -5.92
N LEU A 66 3.57 -11.69 -6.81
CA LEU A 66 3.62 -11.45 -8.25
C LEU A 66 2.45 -10.55 -8.69
N ILE A 67 1.27 -10.73 -8.10
CA ILE A 67 0.08 -9.92 -8.39
C ILE A 67 0.12 -8.57 -7.66
N TYR A 68 0.48 -8.58 -6.37
CA TYR A 68 0.53 -7.40 -5.50
C TYR A 68 1.95 -7.24 -4.94
N PRO A 69 2.88 -6.64 -5.71
CA PRO A 69 4.25 -6.42 -5.24
C PRO A 69 4.31 -5.39 -4.11
N GLU A 70 3.36 -4.45 -4.10
CA GLU A 70 3.22 -3.43 -3.06
C GLU A 70 2.05 -3.74 -2.14
N ILE A 71 2.23 -3.49 -0.84
CA ILE A 71 1.16 -3.59 0.13
C ILE A 71 0.12 -2.49 -0.15
N ASN A 72 -1.13 -2.84 0.10
CA ASN A 72 -2.21 -1.86 0.13
C ASN A 72 -2.91 -1.95 1.48
N MET A 73 -2.99 -0.83 2.18
CA MET A 73 -3.65 -0.74 3.49
C MET A 73 -5.17 -0.54 3.36
N THR A 74 -5.68 -0.33 2.15
CA THR A 74 -7.12 -0.30 1.88
C THR A 74 -7.65 -1.72 1.72
N ARG A 75 -8.93 -1.90 2.07
CA ARG A 75 -9.58 -3.21 1.95
C ARG A 75 -9.65 -3.61 0.49
N LEU A 76 -9.10 -4.78 0.16
CA LEU A 76 -9.31 -5.41 -1.13
C LEU A 76 -10.79 -5.85 -1.22
N SER A 77 -11.54 -5.30 -2.17
CA SER A 77 -12.88 -5.78 -2.51
C SER A 77 -12.72 -6.88 -3.56
N ALA A 78 -12.81 -8.13 -3.12
CA ALA A 78 -12.74 -9.29 -4.00
C ALA A 78 -13.83 -10.29 -3.64
N ASP A 79 -14.42 -10.91 -4.67
CA ASP A 79 -15.38 -12.00 -4.47
C ASP A 79 -14.68 -13.34 -4.20
N PHE A 80 -15.48 -14.39 -4.04
CA PHE A 80 -15.00 -15.73 -3.74
C PHE A 80 -13.98 -16.25 -4.77
N TYR A 81 -14.21 -16.05 -6.06
CA TYR A 81 -13.37 -16.58 -7.13
C TYR A 81 -12.07 -15.78 -7.25
N TYR A 82 -12.14 -14.45 -7.18
CA TYR A 82 -10.95 -13.61 -7.18
C TYR A 82 -10.02 -13.92 -6.00
N ASN A 83 -10.57 -14.15 -4.81
CA ASN A 83 -9.75 -14.50 -3.65
C ASN A 83 -9.01 -15.82 -3.82
N GLN A 84 -9.62 -16.83 -4.46
CA GLN A 84 -8.95 -18.10 -4.77
C GLN A 84 -7.79 -17.89 -5.73
N ILE A 85 -8.01 -17.11 -6.79
CA ILE A 85 -6.96 -16.76 -7.76
C ILE A 85 -5.83 -15.99 -7.07
N ILE A 86 -6.13 -14.96 -6.29
CA ILE A 86 -5.08 -14.11 -5.68
C ILE A 86 -4.21 -14.91 -4.70
N THR A 87 -4.84 -15.82 -3.94
CA THR A 87 -4.15 -16.61 -2.91
C THR A 87 -3.57 -17.92 -3.43
N GLY A 88 -3.91 -18.34 -4.66
CA GLY A 88 -3.59 -19.67 -5.16
C GLY A 88 -4.26 -20.78 -4.34
N HIS A 89 -5.39 -20.48 -3.70
CA HIS A 89 -6.15 -21.39 -2.87
C HIS A 89 -7.37 -21.95 -3.61
N GLY A 90 -8.09 -22.86 -2.95
CA GLY A 90 -9.34 -23.36 -3.46
C GLY A 90 -9.11 -24.45 -4.47
N ILE A 91 -9.58 -24.30 -5.72
CA ILE A 91 -9.68 -25.42 -6.67
C ILE A 91 -8.34 -25.96 -7.19
N PHE A 92 -7.24 -25.20 -7.08
CA PHE A 92 -5.95 -25.60 -7.65
C PHE A 92 -5.40 -26.89 -7.00
N GLY A 93 -4.99 -27.84 -7.84
CA GLY A 93 -4.53 -29.16 -7.44
C GLY A 93 -3.39 -29.13 -6.42
N SER A 94 -2.38 -28.27 -6.57
CA SER A 94 -1.31 -28.14 -5.56
C SER A 94 -1.84 -27.73 -4.18
N PHE A 95 -2.85 -26.85 -4.13
CA PHE A 95 -3.48 -26.46 -2.87
C PHE A 95 -4.34 -27.60 -2.30
N GLN A 96 -5.14 -28.24 -3.14
CA GLN A 96 -5.99 -29.36 -2.76
C GLN A 96 -5.19 -30.56 -2.25
N ASN A 97 -4.03 -30.85 -2.85
CA ASN A 97 -3.10 -31.86 -2.39
C ASN A 97 -2.55 -31.52 -0.99
N ARG A 98 -2.06 -30.28 -0.81
CA ARG A 98 -1.51 -29.85 0.48
C ARG A 98 -2.53 -29.89 1.62
N MET A 99 -3.77 -29.50 1.36
CA MET A 99 -4.81 -29.40 2.40
C MET A 99 -5.60 -30.68 2.61
N PHE A 100 -5.81 -31.47 1.55
CA PHE A 100 -6.76 -32.60 1.55
C PHE A 100 -6.21 -33.89 0.94
N GLY A 101 -4.94 -33.93 0.53
CA GLY A 101 -4.30 -35.13 -0.03
C GLY A 101 -4.81 -35.56 -1.41
N LYS A 102 -5.49 -34.67 -2.15
CA LYS A 102 -5.95 -34.96 -3.52
C LYS A 102 -4.81 -34.99 -4.53
N ASP A 103 -5.07 -35.50 -5.72
CA ASP A 103 -4.11 -35.39 -6.83
C ASP A 103 -3.82 -33.92 -7.16
N CYS A 104 -2.56 -33.61 -7.45
CA CYS A 104 -2.09 -32.28 -7.84
C CYS A 104 -1.79 -32.18 -9.33
N LYS A 105 -2.08 -33.22 -10.13
CA LYS A 105 -1.76 -33.21 -11.56
C LYS A 105 -2.74 -32.38 -12.37
N CYS A 106 -2.18 -31.48 -13.19
CA CYS A 106 -2.93 -30.79 -14.23
C CYS A 106 -3.21 -31.75 -15.40
N GLN A 107 -4.18 -31.40 -16.24
CA GLN A 107 -4.52 -32.19 -17.44
C GLN A 107 -3.34 -32.38 -18.40
N CYS A 108 -2.36 -31.48 -18.38
CA CYS A 108 -1.14 -31.61 -19.17
C CYS A 108 -0.04 -32.48 -18.51
N GLY A 109 -0.28 -33.05 -17.33
CA GLY A 109 0.64 -33.94 -16.60
C GLY A 109 1.61 -33.26 -15.63
N GLU A 110 1.71 -31.92 -15.66
CA GLU A 110 2.51 -31.14 -14.71
C GLU A 110 1.79 -30.92 -13.37
N GLU A 111 2.51 -30.40 -12.38
CA GLU A 111 1.90 -30.00 -11.11
C GLU A 111 0.99 -28.77 -11.29
N GLU A 112 -0.27 -28.87 -10.87
CA GLU A 112 -1.30 -27.85 -11.00
C GLU A 112 -1.15 -26.73 -9.95
N ARG A 113 -0.05 -25.99 -10.08
CA ARG A 113 0.15 -24.72 -9.40
C ARG A 113 -0.64 -23.64 -10.12
N ILE A 114 -1.12 -22.64 -9.39
CA ILE A 114 -1.87 -21.54 -10.00
C ILE A 114 -1.10 -20.81 -11.11
N LYS A 115 0.21 -20.57 -10.92
CA LYS A 115 1.07 -19.96 -11.94
C LYS A 115 1.08 -20.79 -13.22
N HIS A 116 1.16 -22.12 -13.07
CA HIS A 116 1.11 -23.02 -14.20
C HIS A 116 -0.23 -22.90 -14.93
N VAL A 117 -1.35 -23.06 -14.22
CA VAL A 117 -2.70 -23.00 -14.80
C VAL A 117 -2.93 -21.70 -15.56
N LEU A 118 -2.52 -20.56 -15.00
CA LEU A 118 -2.84 -19.24 -15.57
C LEU A 118 -1.84 -18.75 -16.61
N LEU A 119 -0.57 -19.13 -16.52
CA LEU A 119 0.50 -18.50 -17.33
C LEU A 119 1.34 -19.47 -18.15
N GLU A 120 1.37 -20.77 -17.81
CA GLU A 120 2.35 -21.71 -18.39
C GLU A 120 1.71 -22.94 -19.05
N CYS A 121 0.44 -23.25 -18.72
CA CYS A 121 -0.21 -24.48 -19.14
C CYS A 121 -0.59 -24.44 -20.63
N PRO A 122 -0.10 -25.39 -21.46
CA PRO A 122 -0.38 -25.39 -22.90
C PRO A 122 -1.84 -25.70 -23.22
N VAL A 123 -2.54 -26.41 -22.34
CA VAL A 123 -3.97 -26.74 -22.50
C VAL A 123 -4.83 -25.47 -22.47
N TRP A 124 -4.44 -24.50 -21.64
CA TRP A 124 -5.17 -23.24 -21.43
C TRP A 124 -4.61 -22.07 -22.25
N ALA A 125 -3.41 -22.21 -22.85
CA ALA A 125 -2.74 -21.15 -23.60
C ALA A 125 -3.36 -20.84 -24.97
N GLN A 126 -4.32 -21.64 -25.46
CA GLN A 126 -4.87 -21.57 -26.82
C GLN A 126 -6.32 -21.05 -26.90
N GLN A 127 -6.84 -20.39 -25.86
CA GLN A 127 -8.19 -19.78 -25.88
C GLN A 127 -8.15 -18.28 -26.14
#